data_AF-A0A949JBS3-F1
#
_entry.id   AF-A0A949JBS3-F1
#
_cell.length_a   1.000
_cell.length_b   1.000
_cell.length_c   1.000
_cell.angle_alpha   90.00
_cell.angle_beta   90.00
_cell.angle_gamma   90.00
#
_symmetry.space_group_name_H-M   'P 1'
#
loop_
_entity.id
_entity.type
_entity.pdbx_description
1 polymer ?
#
loop_
_entity_poly.entity_id
_entity_poly.type
_entity_poly.pdbx_seq_one_letter_code
_entity_poly.pdbx_strand_id
1 'polypeptide(L)'
;MLQYWTAILTEATIFAVLALGIDMIWGWAGDFDLSAYAYFALGVYMTIVMTIGKPQSPVEYILGWHLPYPVAVVIAVVVVVAFAAIIGAIALRSLR
;
A
#
# COMPACT_ATOMS: atom_id res chain seq x y z
N MET A 1 15.13 12.81 19.58
CA MET A 1 16.22 12.53 18.61
C MET A 1 16.11 11.13 18.01
N LEU A 2 16.10 10.05 18.81
CA LEU A 2 15.95 8.68 18.25
C LEU A 2 14.66 8.51 17.44
N GLN A 3 13.50 8.91 17.99
CA GLN A 3 12.20 8.80 17.32
C GLN A 3 12.12 9.56 15.98
N TYR A 4 12.81 10.70 15.90
CA TYR A 4 12.89 11.50 14.68
C TYR A 4 13.62 10.74 13.57
N TRP A 5 14.80 10.21 13.90
CA TRP A 5 15.58 9.41 12.95
C TRP A 5 14.89 8.11 12.58
N THR A 6 14.19 7.44 13.51
CA THR A 6 13.43 6.23 13.18
C THR A 6 12.30 6.53 12.21
N ALA A 7 11.59 7.65 12.36
CA ALA A 7 10.53 8.02 11.43
C ALA A 7 11.10 8.27 10.01
N ILE A 8 12.15 9.09 9.92
CA ILE A 8 12.81 9.40 8.64
C ILE A 8 13.34 8.14 7.96
N LEU A 9 14.07 7.29 8.69
CA LEU A 9 14.65 6.09 8.12
C LEU A 9 13.56 5.08 7.71
N THR A 10 12.46 5.00 8.46
CA THR A 10 11.33 4.13 8.08
C THR A 10 10.73 4.59 6.76
N GLU A 11 10.42 5.88 6.64
CA GLU A 11 9.82 6.44 5.43
C GLU A 11 10.77 6.36 4.22
N ALA A 12 12.05 6.74 4.41
CA ALA A 12 13.07 6.63 3.38
C ALA A 12 13.26 5.18 2.90
N THR A 13 13.23 4.20 3.81
CA THR A 13 13.35 2.78 3.44
C THR A 13 12.14 2.30 2.65
N ILE A 14 10.93 2.67 3.07
CA ILE A 14 9.69 2.32 2.35
C ILE A 14 9.73 2.87 0.91
N PHE A 15 10.07 4.16 0.75
CA PHE A 15 10.14 4.78 -0.57
C PHE A 15 11.33 4.28 -1.40
N ALA A 16 12.45 3.89 -0.79
CA ALA A 16 13.55 3.25 -1.49
C ALA A 16 13.14 1.89 -2.07
N VAL A 17 12.41 1.07 -1.31
CA VAL A 17 11.88 -0.21 -1.80
C VAL A 17 10.86 0.03 -2.93
N LEU A 18 9.99 1.03 -2.79
CA LEU A 18 9.05 1.41 -3.85
C LEU A 18 9.78 1.85 -5.13
N ALA A 19 10.81 2.69 -4.99
CA ALA A 19 11.59 3.17 -6.12
C ALA A 19 12.29 2.01 -6.86
N LEU A 20 12.87 1.05 -6.13
CA LEU A 20 13.46 -0.15 -6.71
C LEU A 20 12.42 -1.01 -7.44
N GLY A 21 11.21 -1.15 -6.88
CA GLY A 21 10.12 -1.89 -7.52
C GLY A 21 9.67 -1.23 -8.84
N ILE A 22 9.53 0.10 -8.85
CA ILE A 22 9.16 0.84 -10.06
C ILE A 22 10.28 0.86 -11.10
N ASP A 23 11.56 0.92 -10.69
CA ASP A 23 12.71 0.80 -11.61
C ASP A 23 12.72 -0.55 -12.33
N MET A 24 12.37 -1.64 -11.63
CA MET A 24 12.27 -2.96 -12.25
C MET A 24 11.14 -3.02 -13.31
N ILE A 25 9.98 -2.42 -13.02
CA ILE A 25 8.82 -2.44 -13.93
C ILE A 25 9.04 -1.50 -15.12
N TRP A 26 9.35 -0.23 -14.87
CA TRP A 26 9.45 0.77 -15.91
C TRP A 26 10.88 0.90 -16.46
N GLY A 27 11.89 0.96 -15.59
CA GLY A 27 13.29 1.14 -16.01
C GLY A 27 13.84 -0.06 -16.77
N TRP A 28 13.60 -1.27 -16.28
CA TRP A 28 14.19 -2.49 -16.84
C TRP A 28 13.27 -3.21 -17.82
N ALA A 29 12.00 -3.45 -17.44
CA ALA A 29 11.06 -4.12 -18.34
C ALA A 29 10.50 -3.17 -19.42
N GLY A 30 10.50 -1.86 -19.18
CA GLY A 30 9.95 -0.86 -20.11
C GLY A 30 8.43 -0.73 -20.05
N ASP A 31 7.77 -1.40 -19.10
CA ASP A 31 6.33 -1.40 -18.97
C ASP A 31 5.85 -0.21 -18.13
N PHE A 32 5.04 0.64 -18.73
CA PHE A 32 4.43 1.76 -18.00
C PHE A 32 3.16 1.31 -17.28
N ASP A 33 3.30 0.91 -16.02
CA ASP A 33 2.20 0.43 -15.17
C ASP A 33 1.86 1.39 -14.02
N LEU A 34 0.77 2.16 -14.19
CA LEU A 34 0.22 3.03 -13.15
C LEU A 34 -0.46 2.25 -12.00
N SER A 35 -0.87 1.01 -12.26
CA SER A 35 -1.58 0.20 -11.26
C SER A 35 -0.66 -0.22 -10.12
N ALA A 36 0.64 -0.40 -10.39
CA ALA A 36 1.65 -0.71 -9.37
C ALA A 36 1.63 0.30 -8.20
N TYR A 37 1.59 1.61 -8.51
CA TYR A 37 1.52 2.65 -7.49
C TYR A 37 0.16 2.67 -6.78
N ALA A 38 -0.94 2.44 -7.51
CA ALA A 38 -2.28 2.40 -6.92
C ALA A 38 -2.43 1.25 -5.89
N TYR A 39 -1.90 0.06 -6.20
CA TYR A 39 -1.92 -1.08 -5.28
C TYR A 39 -1.03 -0.86 -4.06
N PHE A 40 0.15 -0.23 -4.25
CA PHE A 40 1.00 0.18 -3.13
C PHE A 40 0.26 1.14 -2.19
N ALA A 41 -0.35 2.21 -2.73
CA ALA A 41 -1.09 3.20 -1.95
C ALA A 41 -2.26 2.56 -1.18
N LEU A 42 -3.02 1.67 -1.82
CA LEU A 42 -4.10 0.94 -1.17
C LEU A 42 -3.60 0.08 -0.01
N GLY A 43 -2.52 -0.68 -0.21
CA GLY A 43 -1.95 -1.54 0.83
C GLY A 43 -1.43 -0.75 2.04
N VAL A 44 -0.73 0.37 1.79
CA VAL A 44 -0.25 1.28 2.84
C VAL A 44 -1.42 1.89 3.60
N TYR A 45 -2.42 2.44 2.90
CA TYR A 45 -3.61 3.00 3.54
C TYR A 45 -4.31 1.99 4.45
N MET A 46 -4.56 0.78 3.94
CA MET A 46 -5.21 -0.29 4.72
C MET A 46 -4.41 -0.68 5.96
N THR A 47 -3.08 -0.77 5.84
CA THR A 47 -2.20 -1.08 6.98
C THR A 47 -2.24 0.02 8.03
N ILE A 48 -2.25 1.30 7.61
CA ILE A 48 -2.30 2.44 8.54
C ILE A 48 -3.62 2.47 9.29
N VAL A 49 -4.76 2.45 8.58
CA VAL A 49 -6.07 2.59 9.25
C VAL A 49 -6.37 1.45 10.21
N MET A 50 -5.87 0.24 9.93
CA MET A 50 -6.03 -0.93 10.80
C MET A 50 -5.12 -0.95 12.02
N THR A 51 -4.07 -0.13 12.07
CA THR A 51 -3.09 -0.11 13.17
C THR A 51 -3.21 1.14 14.04
N ILE A 52 -3.55 2.29 13.44
CA ILE A 52 -3.50 3.60 14.09
C ILE A 52 -4.56 3.81 15.20
N GLY A 53 -5.61 2.98 15.27
CA GLY A 53 -6.67 3.10 16.27
C GLY A 53 -7.81 4.03 15.82
N LYS A 54 -8.63 4.50 16.76
CA LYS A 54 -9.81 5.33 16.43
C LYS A 54 -9.41 6.76 16.02
N PRO A 55 -10.10 7.36 15.03
CA PRO A 55 -9.84 8.74 14.63
C PRO A 55 -10.04 9.71 15.80
N GLN A 56 -9.10 10.64 15.92
CA GLN A 56 -9.18 11.77 16.84
C GLN A 56 -9.30 13.05 16.03
N SER A 57 -10.23 13.92 16.42
CA SER A 57 -10.42 15.23 15.79
C SER A 57 -9.09 16.01 15.75
N PRO A 58 -8.71 16.64 14.63
CA PRO A 58 -9.54 16.98 13.45
C PRO A 58 -9.48 15.96 12.31
N VAL A 59 -8.80 14.82 12.47
CA VAL A 59 -8.54 13.89 11.37
C VAL A 59 -9.62 12.81 11.31
N GLU A 60 -10.21 12.63 10.13
CA GLU A 60 -11.21 11.59 9.86
C GLU A 60 -10.64 10.54 8.91
N TYR A 61 -10.86 9.26 9.23
CA TYR A 61 -10.54 8.13 8.37
C TYR A 61 -11.48 6.95 8.69
N ILE A 62 -11.55 6.01 7.76
CA ILE A 62 -12.39 4.82 7.85
C ILE A 62 -11.60 3.71 8.56
N LEU A 63 -12.28 2.82 9.30
CA LEU A 63 -11.71 1.57 9.83
C LEU A 63 -10.64 1.69 10.93
N GLY A 64 -10.78 2.62 11.88
CA GLY A 64 -9.88 2.83 13.02
C GLY A 64 -9.74 1.68 14.03
N TRP A 65 -9.30 0.53 13.55
CA TRP A 65 -8.97 -0.67 14.31
C TRP A 65 -7.56 -0.51 14.89
N HIS A 66 -7.29 -1.26 15.95
CA HIS A 66 -5.99 -1.25 16.65
C HIS A 66 -5.38 -2.65 16.61
N LEU A 67 -5.22 -3.18 15.40
CA LEU A 67 -4.70 -4.52 15.17
C LEU A 67 -3.17 -4.54 15.30
N PRO A 68 -2.57 -5.68 15.69
CA PRO A 68 -1.13 -5.88 15.58
C PRO A 68 -0.68 -5.75 14.12
N TYR A 69 0.47 -5.08 13.91
CA TYR A 69 1.00 -4.80 12.57
C TYR A 69 1.02 -6.02 11.62
N PRO A 70 1.49 -7.22 12.02
CA PRO A 70 1.50 -8.37 11.10
C PRO A 70 0.10 -8.79 10.64
N VAL A 71 -0.91 -8.66 11.50
CA VAL A 71 -2.30 -8.99 11.18
C VAL A 71 -2.86 -7.99 10.18
N ALA A 72 -2.60 -6.69 10.41
CA ALA A 72 -3.00 -5.63 9.50
C ALA A 72 -2.38 -5.81 8.10
N VAL A 73 -1.10 -6.18 8.01
CA VAL A 73 -0.41 -6.44 6.74
C VAL A 73 -1.04 -7.61 5.98
N VAL A 74 -1.33 -8.72 6.66
CA VAL A 74 -1.98 -9.88 6.02
C VAL A 74 -3.35 -9.50 5.46
N ILE A 75 -4.16 -8.77 6.22
CA ILE A 75 -5.48 -8.31 5.77
C ILE A 75 -5.32 -7.33 4.61
N ALA A 76 -4.37 -6.39 4.67
CA ALA A 76 -4.10 -5.44 3.59
C ALA A 76 -3.70 -6.15 2.30
N VAL A 77 -2.85 -7.18 2.36
CA VAL A 77 -2.49 -8.02 1.19
C VAL A 77 -3.72 -8.68 0.60
N VAL A 78 -4.59 -9.28 1.43
CA VAL A 78 -5.83 -9.91 0.95
C VAL A 78 -6.73 -8.89 0.25
N VAL A 79 -6.89 -7.70 0.81
CA VAL A 79 -7.69 -6.61 0.21
C VAL A 79 -7.11 -6.17 -1.13
N VAL A 80 -5.79 -5.96 -1.21
CA VAL A 80 -5.11 -5.54 -2.44
C VAL A 80 -5.23 -6.62 -3.52
N VAL A 81 -5.00 -7.89 -3.18
CA VAL A 81 -5.12 -9.02 -4.12
C VAL A 81 -6.56 -9.15 -4.63
N ALA A 82 -7.56 -9.02 -3.76
CA ALA A 82 -8.96 -9.05 -4.17
C ALA A 82 -9.28 -7.89 -5.14
N PHE A 83 -8.80 -6.69 -4.84
CA PHE A 83 -9.01 -5.51 -5.68
C PHE A 83 -8.33 -5.66 -7.06
N ALA A 84 -7.08 -6.11 -7.08
CA ALA A 84 -6.35 -6.40 -8.30
C ALA A 84 -7.02 -7.49 -9.14
N ALA A 85 -7.54 -8.55 -8.49
CA ALA A 85 -8.27 -9.62 -9.18
C ALA A 85 -9.56 -9.12 -9.83
N ILE A 86 -10.32 -8.24 -9.16
CA ILE A 86 -11.53 -7.64 -9.73
C ILE A 86 -11.20 -6.78 -10.94
N ILE A 87 -10.21 -5.89 -10.82
CA ILE A 87 -9.78 -5.03 -11.92
C ILE A 87 -9.27 -5.89 -13.09
N GLY A 88 -8.42 -6.87 -12.81
CA GLY A 88 -7.89 -7.80 -13.80
C GLY A 88 -8.99 -8.58 -14.52
N ALA A 89 -10.01 -9.06 -13.80
CA ALA A 89 -11.14 -9.76 -14.40
C ALA A 89 -11.95 -8.86 -15.36
N ILE A 90 -12.15 -7.59 -15.00
CA ILE A 90 -12.84 -6.61 -15.86
C ILE A 90 -11.98 -6.27 -17.08
N ALA A 91 -10.69 -6.03 -16.90
CA ALA A 91 -9.77 -5.69 -17.98
C ALA A 91 -9.60 -6.86 -18.98
N LEU A 92 -9.50 -8.09 -18.49
CA LEU A 92 -9.39 -9.28 -19.35
C LEU A 92 -10.70 -9.59 -20.07
N ARG A 93 -11.85 -9.14 -19.56
CA ARG A 93 -13.14 -9.32 -20.23
C ARG A 93 -13.20 -8.62 -21.58
N SER A 94 -12.58 -7.44 -21.73
CA SER A 94 -12.59 -6.71 -23.00
C SER A 94 -11.65 -7.26 -24.06
N LEU A 95 -10.81 -8.24 -23.70
CA LEU A 95 -9.87 -8.91 -24.61
C LEU A 95 -10.38 -10.27 -25.12
N ARG A 96 -11.53 -10.73 -24.61
CA ARG A 96 -12.25 -11.91 -25.08
C ARG A 96 -13.36 -11.49 -26.03
#